data_AF-T0CEG2-F1
#
_entry.id   AF-T0CEG2-F1
#
_cell.length_a   1.000
_cell.length_b   1.000
_cell.length_c   1.000
_cell.angle_alpha   90.00
_cell.angle_beta   90.00
_cell.angle_gamma   90.00
#
_symmetry.space_group_name_H-M   'P 1'
#
loop_
_entity.id
_entity.type
_entity.pdbx_description
1 polymer ?
#
loop_
_entity_poly.entity_id
_entity_poly.type
_entity_poly.pdbx_seq_one_letter_code
_entity_poly.pdbx_strand_id
1 'polypeptide(L)'
;MKLNILILTLFLGFISCGFSEKKEGDLVSNIERLEDQDFDGDMILNDREDELGLNDQIADIPRLDLSFGQGYKLKLNIQNDESLEEVIIKDSVKQDDADFSYTYGKNLLWDKSSQNSAKVGRFSGHSFGEISELDSDLIKYDLDNELSRFESQLKIKKLLSKPKSSIESISINIKARLYLNKHPLFKEVRNPVFGIYYYDYKNKKYQVLKRVSLDLVLKENVLEEVSIELSDIPEGFVMENFLKKGEFVYLKLLDYELTELNTSFKNLIKSIKSKTTTVNIFNPYEHRIEYVSTKSGKSFVQVLDTIYKDEYEISGNKLTKLGEFTNNLKSYEQLIEVRDELKKGKWFVYTNEIDQSYLTHPFSPQDSIVLSYITGNKLSNQIEGYTRSYRSVISDTNPELKLGDFGVHSKVSFLIDVNEIWGDEVIKMVDTVRPAPCHGNCPVSDFACVISLRHYTGKKFRAPFKMEYSSNVFSIKVEDKEYSLDQLIEDGIIERQELDDKYLFELVKPSFFFSNREVGRKSISLYTPTFKDKLFNGFKLDSMSGKTGHYSCPDAIMRFAQGNNIPLSVESKDFHKWKHWVNWLKVKRGENKEEVLDFSFSVTGSVTNFYN
;
A
#
# COMPACT_ATOMS: atom_id res chain seq x y z
N MET A 1 -51.32 -13.13 -83.66
CA MET A 1 -51.62 -14.54 -83.28
C MET A 1 -51.92 -14.53 -81.79
N LYS A 2 -53.20 -14.71 -81.42
CA LYS A 2 -53.82 -14.79 -80.06
C LYS A 2 -53.50 -13.60 -79.12
N LEU A 3 -54.37 -12.67 -78.69
CA LEU A 3 -55.81 -12.61 -78.38
C LEU A 3 -56.38 -13.85 -77.67
N ASN A 4 -56.57 -13.72 -76.35
CA ASN A 4 -57.83 -13.98 -75.65
C ASN A 4 -57.70 -13.39 -74.22
N ILE A 5 -58.52 -12.39 -73.83
CA ILE A 5 -59.93 -12.52 -73.37
C ILE A 5 -59.92 -13.24 -72.00
N LEU A 6 -60.55 -12.80 -70.91
CA LEU A 6 -61.57 -11.79 -70.57
C LEU A 6 -61.96 -12.20 -69.12
N ILE A 7 -62.34 -11.29 -68.23
CA ILE A 7 -63.66 -11.22 -67.53
C ILE A 7 -63.32 -10.39 -66.28
N LEU A 8 -63.65 -9.08 -66.13
CA LEU A 8 -64.95 -8.41 -66.22
C LEU A 8 -65.95 -9.16 -65.32
N THR A 9 -66.24 -8.76 -64.09
CA THR A 9 -67.28 -7.76 -63.86
C THR A 9 -67.53 -7.51 -62.36
N LEU A 10 -67.90 -6.25 -62.07
CA LEU A 10 -68.92 -5.78 -61.11
C LEU A 10 -68.68 -6.07 -59.61
N PHE A 11 -68.77 -5.10 -58.70
CA PHE A 11 -69.85 -4.11 -58.59
C PHE A 11 -69.48 -2.98 -57.59
N LEU A 12 -69.96 -1.77 -57.92
CA LEU A 12 -70.37 -0.66 -57.04
C LEU A 12 -69.29 0.22 -56.36
N GLY A 13 -69.18 1.46 -56.87
CA GLY A 13 -69.89 2.56 -56.19
C GLY A 13 -69.05 3.67 -55.54
N PHE A 14 -69.00 4.81 -56.24
CA PHE A 14 -69.06 6.19 -55.71
C PHE A 14 -68.02 6.74 -54.71
N ILE A 15 -67.19 7.66 -55.22
CA ILE A 15 -67.00 9.08 -54.80
C ILE A 15 -66.63 9.42 -53.32
N SER A 16 -65.48 10.12 -53.22
CA SER A 16 -65.15 11.26 -52.32
C SER A 16 -64.27 11.03 -51.08
N CYS A 17 -63.04 11.56 -51.21
CA CYS A 17 -62.19 12.30 -50.25
C CYS A 17 -62.18 11.89 -48.76
N GLY A 18 -61.03 11.41 -48.32
CA GLY A 18 -60.60 11.45 -46.92
C GLY A 18 -59.07 11.48 -46.84
N PHE A 19 -58.53 12.50 -46.17
CA PHE A 19 -57.13 12.66 -45.77
C PHE A 19 -56.46 11.32 -45.39
N SER A 20 -55.23 11.08 -45.87
CA SER A 20 -54.32 10.12 -45.23
C SER A 20 -52.95 10.76 -45.02
N GLU A 21 -52.38 10.39 -43.89
CA GLU A 21 -51.33 11.08 -43.16
C GLU A 21 -49.98 11.07 -43.87
N LYS A 22 -49.22 12.13 -43.61
CA LYS A 22 -47.78 12.22 -43.85
C LYS A 22 -47.10 11.01 -43.21
N LYS A 23 -46.55 10.13 -44.04
CA LYS A 23 -45.57 9.12 -43.62
C LYS A 23 -44.16 9.64 -43.83
N GLU A 24 -43.39 9.49 -42.75
CA GLU A 24 -42.02 8.98 -42.73
C GLU A 24 -41.06 9.58 -43.75
N GLY A 25 -40.41 10.67 -43.35
CA GLY A 25 -39.27 11.22 -44.06
C GLY A 25 -38.67 12.42 -43.34
N ASP A 26 -38.30 12.30 -42.06
CA ASP A 26 -37.58 13.39 -41.35
C ASP A 26 -36.71 12.93 -40.15
N LEU A 27 -36.49 11.63 -39.96
CA LEU A 27 -35.64 11.15 -38.86
C LEU A 27 -34.15 11.06 -39.22
N VAL A 28 -33.81 10.99 -40.51
CA VAL A 28 -32.41 10.90 -40.97
C VAL A 28 -31.81 12.30 -41.24
N SER A 29 -32.65 13.30 -41.56
CA SER A 29 -32.24 14.69 -41.84
C SER A 29 -31.96 15.54 -40.59
N ASN A 30 -32.48 15.15 -39.42
CA ASN A 30 -32.33 15.92 -38.19
C ASN A 30 -31.01 15.65 -37.44
N ILE A 31 -30.37 14.49 -37.65
CA ILE A 31 -29.10 14.16 -37.00
C ILE A 31 -27.94 14.93 -37.68
N GLU A 32 -27.93 15.02 -39.01
CA GLU A 32 -26.93 15.80 -39.76
C GLU A 32 -27.08 17.32 -39.56
N ARG A 33 -28.28 17.83 -39.23
CA ARG A 33 -28.50 19.26 -38.95
C ARG A 33 -28.04 19.70 -37.55
N LEU A 34 -28.03 18.79 -36.58
CA LEU A 34 -27.57 19.07 -35.21
C LEU A 34 -26.03 19.17 -35.14
N GLU A 35 -25.29 18.49 -36.01
CA GLU A 35 -23.80 18.48 -35.96
C GLU A 35 -23.17 19.88 -36.11
N ASP A 36 -23.82 20.78 -36.86
CA ASP A 36 -23.31 22.13 -37.08
C ASP A 36 -23.79 23.16 -36.04
N GLN A 37 -24.79 22.84 -35.22
CA GLN A 37 -25.46 23.75 -34.26
C GLN A 37 -25.27 23.38 -32.78
N ASP A 38 -24.46 22.36 -32.50
CA ASP A 38 -24.03 21.91 -31.17
C ASP A 38 -22.51 21.73 -31.24
N PHE A 39 -21.76 22.68 -30.69
CA PHE A 39 -20.31 22.73 -30.87
C PHE A 39 -19.53 21.81 -29.92
N ASP A 40 -20.08 21.45 -28.76
CA ASP A 40 -19.39 20.70 -27.72
C ASP A 40 -19.96 19.28 -27.51
N GLY A 41 -21.06 18.95 -28.18
CA GLY A 41 -21.58 17.60 -28.29
C GLY A 41 -22.52 17.19 -27.16
N ASP A 42 -22.97 18.12 -26.32
CA ASP A 42 -23.81 17.83 -25.14
C ASP A 42 -25.30 17.61 -25.48
N MET A 43 -25.65 17.62 -26.77
CA MET A 43 -27.01 17.46 -27.29
C MET A 43 -27.95 18.62 -26.94
N ILE A 44 -27.41 19.76 -26.51
CA ILE A 44 -28.09 21.05 -26.39
C ILE A 44 -27.70 21.88 -27.62
N LEU A 45 -28.64 22.68 -28.11
CA LEU A 45 -28.37 23.60 -29.21
C LEU A 45 -27.72 24.87 -28.67
N ASN A 46 -26.71 25.40 -29.35
CA ASN A 46 -26.02 26.62 -28.92
C ASN A 46 -26.98 27.80 -28.62
N ASP A 47 -27.98 28.02 -29.48
CA ASP A 47 -28.98 29.09 -29.27
C ASP A 47 -29.74 28.92 -27.94
N ARG A 48 -29.97 27.67 -27.52
CA ARG A 48 -30.64 27.34 -26.26
C ARG A 48 -29.70 27.47 -25.07
N GLU A 49 -28.42 27.15 -25.23
CA GLU A 49 -27.41 27.40 -24.21
C GLU A 49 -27.31 28.89 -23.89
N ASP A 50 -27.26 29.73 -24.92
CA ASP A 50 -27.30 31.19 -24.78
C ASP A 50 -28.54 31.68 -24.02
N GLU A 51 -29.73 31.14 -24.33
CA GLU A 51 -30.98 31.45 -23.60
C GLU A 51 -30.92 31.05 -22.12
N LEU A 52 -30.20 29.97 -21.79
CA LEU A 52 -30.03 29.47 -20.43
C LEU A 52 -28.85 30.12 -19.69
N GLY A 53 -28.07 30.97 -20.37
CA GLY A 53 -26.85 31.59 -19.83
C GLY A 53 -25.69 30.60 -19.67
N LEU A 54 -25.70 29.52 -20.46
CA LEU A 54 -24.66 28.51 -20.57
C LEU A 54 -23.61 28.96 -21.61
N ASN A 55 -22.55 28.17 -21.80
CA ASN A 55 -21.45 28.52 -22.70
C ASN A 55 -21.34 27.48 -23.80
N ASP A 56 -21.71 27.85 -25.02
CA ASP A 56 -21.74 26.98 -26.23
C ASP A 56 -20.39 26.38 -26.66
N GLN A 57 -19.34 26.62 -25.88
CA GLN A 57 -18.00 26.07 -26.07
C GLN A 57 -17.61 25.06 -25.00
N ILE A 58 -18.43 24.83 -23.97
CA ILE A 58 -18.16 23.98 -22.82
C ILE A 58 -19.36 23.08 -22.57
N ALA A 59 -19.17 21.78 -22.80
CA ALA A 59 -20.27 20.83 -22.72
C ALA A 59 -20.91 20.82 -21.33
N ASP A 60 -22.23 20.97 -21.28
CA ASP A 60 -22.97 20.90 -20.03
C ASP A 60 -23.25 19.44 -19.66
N ILE A 61 -22.68 19.03 -18.52
CA ILE A 61 -22.89 17.70 -17.95
C ILE A 61 -23.34 17.77 -16.49
N PRO A 62 -24.18 16.83 -16.04
CA PRO A 62 -24.49 16.68 -14.63
C PRO A 62 -23.22 16.35 -13.86
N ARG A 63 -22.81 17.24 -12.96
CA ARG A 63 -21.62 17.07 -12.13
C ARG A 63 -21.94 16.16 -10.92
N LEU A 64 -21.79 14.86 -11.13
CA LEU A 64 -21.96 13.85 -10.09
C LEU A 64 -20.62 13.55 -9.41
N ASP A 65 -20.46 14.06 -8.18
CA ASP A 65 -19.29 13.76 -7.36
C ASP A 65 -19.44 12.37 -6.76
N LEU A 66 -18.48 11.51 -7.11
CA LEU A 66 -18.35 10.16 -6.61
C LEU A 66 -17.16 10.09 -5.67
N SER A 67 -17.29 9.37 -4.56
CA SER A 67 -16.16 9.11 -3.66
C SER A 67 -16.40 7.88 -2.81
N PHE A 68 -15.34 7.39 -2.14
CA PHE A 68 -15.54 6.35 -1.13
C PHE A 68 -16.00 6.97 0.19
N GLY A 69 -16.95 6.28 0.83
CA GLY A 69 -17.27 6.49 2.23
C GLY A 69 -16.18 5.89 3.14
N GLN A 70 -16.24 6.24 4.41
CA GLN A 70 -15.27 5.83 5.41
C GLN A 70 -15.39 4.35 5.76
N GLY A 71 -14.23 3.70 5.86
CA GLY A 71 -14.08 2.32 6.29
C GLY A 71 -14.33 1.29 5.18
N TYR A 72 -13.81 0.10 5.41
CA TYR A 72 -14.06 -1.08 4.61
C TYR A 72 -14.05 -2.32 5.50
N LYS A 73 -14.65 -3.41 5.02
CA LYS A 73 -14.56 -4.73 5.64
C LYS A 73 -14.19 -5.75 4.57
N LEU A 74 -12.98 -6.30 4.65
CA LEU A 74 -12.50 -7.43 3.86
C LEU A 74 -12.62 -8.69 4.73
N LYS A 75 -13.38 -9.67 4.26
CA LYS A 75 -13.57 -10.96 4.92
C LYS A 75 -12.99 -12.08 4.06
N LEU A 76 -12.24 -12.97 4.67
CA LEU A 76 -11.69 -14.17 4.07
C LEU A 76 -12.10 -15.38 4.89
N ASN A 77 -12.63 -16.40 4.23
CA ASN A 77 -12.87 -17.70 4.85
C ASN A 77 -11.78 -18.66 4.34
N ILE A 78 -10.98 -19.20 5.25
CA ILE A 78 -9.85 -20.08 4.95
C ILE A 78 -10.17 -21.47 5.47
N GLN A 79 -10.33 -22.42 4.55
CA GLN A 79 -10.58 -23.81 4.89
C GLN A 79 -9.25 -24.52 5.17
N ASN A 80 -9.18 -25.20 6.31
CA ASN A 80 -8.09 -26.12 6.66
C ASN A 80 -8.66 -27.53 6.93
N ASP A 81 -7.80 -28.53 7.16
CA ASP A 81 -8.25 -29.91 7.46
C ASP A 81 -9.20 -30.01 8.68
N GLU A 82 -9.12 -29.05 9.62
CA GLU A 82 -9.79 -29.13 10.93
C GLU A 82 -10.94 -28.14 11.11
N SER A 83 -10.94 -27.02 10.37
CA SER A 83 -11.87 -25.91 10.58
C SER A 83 -11.97 -24.98 9.38
N LEU A 84 -13.06 -24.20 9.33
CA LEU A 84 -13.17 -23.01 8.52
C LEU A 84 -12.84 -21.79 9.39
N GLU A 85 -11.73 -21.12 9.09
CA GLU A 85 -11.26 -19.95 9.84
C GLU A 85 -11.71 -18.66 9.15
N GLU A 86 -12.35 -17.77 9.91
CA GLU A 86 -12.76 -16.46 9.42
C GLU A 86 -11.70 -15.40 9.77
N VAL A 87 -11.20 -14.69 8.75
CA VAL A 87 -10.33 -13.54 8.90
C VAL A 87 -11.09 -12.29 8.46
N ILE A 88 -11.34 -11.38 9.42
CA ILE A 88 -11.94 -10.08 9.15
C ILE A 88 -10.86 -9.02 9.29
N ILE A 89 -10.67 -8.26 8.22
CA ILE A 89 -9.81 -7.08 8.16
C ILE A 89 -10.76 -5.90 7.95
N LYS A 90 -10.74 -4.96 8.88
CA LYS A 90 -11.59 -3.77 8.82
C LYS A 90 -10.73 -2.55 9.10
N ASP A 91 -10.98 -1.50 8.35
CA ASP A 91 -10.56 -0.17 8.77
C ASP A 91 -11.73 0.50 9.48
N SER A 92 -11.47 0.90 10.72
CA SER A 92 -12.42 1.59 11.58
C SER A 92 -11.75 2.81 12.17
N VAL A 93 -11.35 3.76 11.32
CA VAL A 93 -11.06 5.10 11.82
C VAL A 93 -12.34 5.61 12.49
N LYS A 94 -12.28 5.80 13.81
CA LYS A 94 -13.15 6.62 14.69
C LYS A 94 -14.59 6.84 14.20
N GLN A 95 -15.44 5.81 14.30
CA GLN A 95 -16.91 5.97 14.20
C GLN A 95 -17.51 6.72 15.41
N ASP A 96 -16.70 7.00 16.43
CA ASP A 96 -17.15 7.56 17.72
C ASP A 96 -17.43 9.08 17.65
N ASP A 97 -17.14 9.74 16.53
CA ASP A 97 -17.47 11.14 16.28
C ASP A 97 -18.48 11.24 15.13
N ALA A 98 -19.73 11.57 15.47
CA ALA A 98 -20.84 11.66 14.52
C ALA A 98 -20.66 12.81 13.50
N ASP A 99 -19.84 13.81 13.82
CA ASP A 99 -19.60 14.99 12.97
C ASP A 99 -18.34 14.84 12.10
N PHE A 100 -17.54 13.78 12.29
CA PHE A 100 -16.28 13.58 11.58
C PHE A 100 -16.46 12.65 10.36
N SER A 101 -16.80 13.23 9.20
CA SER A 101 -16.79 12.51 7.92
C SER A 101 -15.74 13.14 7.00
N TYR A 102 -14.78 12.33 6.54
CA TYR A 102 -13.87 12.73 5.47
C TYR A 102 -14.13 11.87 4.24
N THR A 103 -13.90 12.46 3.08
CA THR A 103 -14.00 11.81 1.79
C THR A 103 -12.78 10.93 1.57
N TYR A 104 -12.98 9.65 1.24
CA TYR A 104 -11.90 8.73 0.93
C TYR A 104 -11.67 8.61 -0.57
N GLY A 105 -10.39 8.56 -0.92
CA GLY A 105 -9.90 8.23 -2.25
C GLY A 105 -9.44 9.43 -3.08
N LYS A 106 -8.57 9.14 -4.04
CA LYS A 106 -7.98 10.12 -4.96
C LYS A 106 -8.24 9.72 -6.40
N ASN A 107 -8.45 10.71 -7.26
CA ASN A 107 -8.52 10.48 -8.69
C ASN A 107 -7.16 9.93 -9.19
N LEU A 108 -7.20 8.89 -10.01
CA LEU A 108 -5.98 8.24 -10.52
C LEU A 108 -5.15 9.17 -11.42
N LEU A 109 -5.81 10.03 -12.20
CA LEU A 109 -5.14 11.01 -13.04
C LEU A 109 -4.42 12.09 -12.21
N TRP A 110 -4.97 12.45 -11.05
CA TRP A 110 -4.26 13.32 -10.09
C TRP A 110 -2.95 12.69 -9.61
N ASP A 111 -2.97 11.40 -9.23
CA ASP A 111 -1.77 10.68 -8.80
C ASP A 111 -0.73 10.64 -9.93
N LYS A 112 -1.15 10.29 -11.16
CA LYS A 112 -0.27 10.27 -12.34
C LYS A 112 0.31 11.65 -12.66
N SER A 113 -0.51 12.68 -12.67
CA SER A 113 -0.08 14.07 -12.93
C SER A 113 0.89 14.56 -11.85
N SER A 114 0.62 14.25 -10.59
CA SER A 114 1.47 14.64 -9.45
C SER A 114 2.82 13.93 -9.47
N GLN A 115 2.84 12.63 -9.76
CA GLN A 115 4.08 11.85 -9.89
C GLN A 115 4.95 12.35 -11.05
N ASN A 116 4.35 12.59 -12.22
CA ASN A 116 5.08 13.18 -13.34
C ASN A 116 5.61 14.58 -13.02
N SER A 117 4.79 15.40 -12.34
CA SER A 117 5.20 16.72 -11.88
C SER A 117 6.36 16.66 -10.88
N ALA A 118 6.40 15.70 -9.97
CA ALA A 118 7.55 15.51 -9.08
C ALA A 118 8.79 15.06 -9.86
N LYS A 119 8.65 14.12 -10.80
CA LYS A 119 9.75 13.65 -11.65
C LYS A 119 10.43 14.78 -12.44
N VAL A 120 9.67 15.77 -12.92
CA VAL A 120 10.21 16.91 -13.69
C VAL A 120 10.28 18.22 -12.91
N GLY A 121 9.90 18.22 -11.63
CA GLY A 121 9.43 19.40 -10.90
C GLY A 121 10.42 20.54 -10.76
N ARG A 122 11.71 20.27 -10.94
CA ARG A 122 12.77 21.29 -10.97
C ARG A 122 12.86 22.04 -12.31
N PHE A 123 12.50 21.41 -13.42
CA PHE A 123 12.91 21.85 -14.76
C PHE A 123 11.78 22.43 -15.61
N SER A 124 10.54 21.97 -15.43
CA SER A 124 9.41 22.43 -16.24
C SER A 124 8.11 22.53 -15.44
N GLY A 125 7.25 23.46 -15.86
CA GLY A 125 5.83 23.47 -15.45
C GLY A 125 4.96 22.61 -16.37
N HIS A 126 5.58 21.86 -17.30
CA HIS A 126 4.90 21.01 -18.27
C HIS A 126 5.55 19.61 -18.28
N SER A 127 4.71 18.58 -18.29
CA SER A 127 5.11 17.18 -18.44
C SER A 127 4.15 16.49 -19.41
N PHE A 128 4.53 15.33 -19.93
CA PHE A 128 3.68 14.56 -20.83
C PHE A 128 3.76 13.06 -20.51
N GLY A 129 2.74 12.32 -20.91
CA GLY A 129 2.68 10.87 -20.76
C GLY A 129 1.38 10.27 -21.25
N GLU A 130 1.19 8.97 -21.03
CA GLU A 130 -0.02 8.28 -21.45
C GLU A 130 -1.19 8.64 -20.52
N ILE A 131 -2.19 9.33 -21.08
CA ILE A 131 -3.48 9.63 -20.45
C ILE A 131 -4.52 8.77 -21.14
N SER A 132 -5.01 7.74 -20.45
CA SER A 132 -6.12 6.95 -20.94
C SER A 132 -7.45 7.47 -20.41
N GLU A 133 -8.54 7.25 -21.15
CA GLU A 133 -9.90 7.59 -20.71
C GLU A 133 -10.27 6.94 -19.37
N LEU A 134 -9.70 5.76 -19.08
CA LEU A 134 -9.97 5.10 -17.82
C LEU A 134 -9.34 5.85 -16.63
N ASP A 135 -8.23 6.56 -16.84
CA ASP A 135 -7.52 7.25 -15.78
C ASP A 135 -8.27 8.47 -15.24
N SER A 136 -9.01 9.20 -16.10
CA SER A 136 -9.74 10.42 -15.71
C SER A 136 -10.89 10.13 -14.73
N ASP A 137 -11.44 8.93 -14.78
CA ASP A 137 -12.72 8.61 -14.11
C ASP A 137 -12.53 7.62 -12.94
N LEU A 138 -11.33 7.09 -12.73
CA LEU A 138 -11.05 6.13 -11.66
C LEU A 138 -10.70 6.84 -10.35
N ILE A 139 -11.43 6.49 -9.32
CA ILE A 139 -11.19 6.93 -7.94
C ILE A 139 -10.57 5.76 -7.20
N LYS A 140 -9.36 5.95 -6.69
CA LYS A 140 -8.59 4.95 -5.95
C LYS A 140 -8.93 4.99 -4.47
N TYR A 141 -9.15 3.84 -3.84
CA TYR A 141 -9.25 3.75 -2.38
C TYR A 141 -7.85 3.81 -1.76
N ASP A 142 -7.58 4.82 -0.93
CA ASP A 142 -6.31 4.97 -0.24
C ASP A 142 -6.30 4.15 1.06
N LEU A 143 -5.38 3.18 1.15
CA LEU A 143 -5.10 2.47 2.40
C LEU A 143 -4.12 3.30 3.24
N ASP A 144 -4.52 3.65 4.46
CA ASP A 144 -3.76 4.49 5.39
C ASP A 144 -3.17 3.71 6.59
N ASN A 145 -3.64 2.49 6.86
CA ASN A 145 -3.19 1.68 7.98
C ASN A 145 -2.21 0.55 7.57
N GLU A 146 -0.92 0.88 7.50
CA GLU A 146 0.14 -0.08 7.15
C GLU A 146 0.29 -1.19 8.22
N LEU A 147 0.16 -0.85 9.50
CA LEU A 147 0.28 -1.81 10.59
C LEU A 147 -0.79 -2.90 10.51
N SER A 148 -2.07 -2.50 10.39
CA SER A 148 -3.17 -3.46 10.25
C SER A 148 -2.96 -4.41 9.07
N ARG A 149 -2.38 -3.92 7.97
CA ARG A 149 -2.05 -4.74 6.81
C ARG A 149 -0.92 -5.71 7.11
N PHE A 150 0.14 -5.29 7.79
CA PHE A 150 1.23 -6.17 8.22
C PHE A 150 0.73 -7.30 9.13
N GLU A 151 -0.11 -6.99 10.11
CA GLU A 151 -0.73 -8.00 10.98
C GLU A 151 -1.61 -8.97 10.20
N SER A 152 -2.42 -8.44 9.28
CA SER A 152 -3.27 -9.25 8.40
C SER A 152 -2.46 -10.17 7.51
N GLN A 153 -1.34 -9.69 6.97
CA GLN A 153 -0.44 -10.47 6.14
C GLN A 153 0.18 -11.64 6.92
N LEU A 154 0.67 -11.39 8.14
CA LEU A 154 1.19 -12.43 9.03
C LEU A 154 0.12 -13.48 9.34
N LYS A 155 -1.08 -13.04 9.75
CA LYS A 155 -2.19 -13.94 10.08
C LYS A 155 -2.61 -14.82 8.90
N ILE A 156 -2.83 -14.22 7.73
CA ILE A 156 -3.25 -14.95 6.51
C ILE A 156 -2.17 -15.92 6.07
N LYS A 157 -0.90 -15.50 6.01
CA LYS A 157 0.20 -16.37 5.59
C LYS A 157 0.42 -17.53 6.56
N LYS A 158 0.26 -17.32 7.86
CA LYS A 158 0.31 -18.39 8.87
C LYS A 158 -0.80 -19.42 8.66
N LEU A 159 -2.04 -18.98 8.41
CA LEU A 159 -3.15 -19.89 8.11
C LEU A 159 -2.93 -20.67 6.80
N LEU A 160 -2.46 -20.00 5.75
CA LEU A 160 -2.18 -20.62 4.45
C LEU A 160 -0.91 -21.49 4.41
N SER A 161 -0.14 -21.54 5.50
CA SER A 161 1.01 -22.43 5.62
C SER A 161 0.63 -23.83 6.13
N LYS A 162 -0.61 -24.02 6.60
CA LYS A 162 -1.10 -25.31 7.09
C LYS A 162 -1.34 -26.28 5.93
N PRO A 163 -1.19 -27.61 6.14
CA PRO A 163 -1.48 -28.59 5.11
C PRO A 163 -2.90 -28.46 4.55
N LYS A 164 -3.04 -28.49 3.22
CA LYS A 164 -4.30 -28.37 2.45
C LYS A 164 -5.13 -27.12 2.76
N SER A 165 -4.52 -26.08 3.32
CA SER A 165 -5.21 -24.80 3.50
C SER A 165 -5.51 -24.16 2.14
N SER A 166 -6.73 -23.67 1.95
CA SER A 166 -7.10 -22.86 0.78
C SER A 166 -8.08 -21.76 1.16
N ILE A 167 -8.09 -20.68 0.37
CA ILE A 167 -9.09 -19.64 0.50
C ILE A 167 -10.38 -20.15 -0.15
N GLU A 168 -11.45 -20.27 0.63
CA GLU A 168 -12.76 -20.74 0.16
C GLU A 168 -13.57 -19.59 -0.44
N SER A 169 -13.59 -18.44 0.25
CA SER A 169 -14.31 -17.26 -0.22
C SER A 169 -13.70 -15.96 0.29
N ILE A 170 -13.87 -14.91 -0.52
CA ILE A 170 -13.44 -13.55 -0.21
C ILE A 170 -14.62 -12.63 -0.47
N SER A 171 -14.92 -11.77 0.49
CA SER A 171 -15.91 -10.70 0.33
C SER A 171 -15.41 -9.36 0.82
N ILE A 172 -15.91 -8.30 0.19
CA ILE A 172 -15.56 -6.91 0.50
C ILE A 172 -16.86 -6.14 0.71
N ASN A 173 -16.95 -5.39 1.79
CA ASN A 173 -17.96 -4.35 1.97
C ASN A 173 -17.26 -2.99 2.00
N ILE A 174 -17.74 -2.07 1.17
CA ILE A 174 -17.29 -0.69 1.08
C ILE A 174 -18.49 0.23 0.99
N LYS A 175 -18.28 1.52 1.27
CA LYS A 175 -19.29 2.56 1.09
C LYS A 175 -18.90 3.46 -0.08
N ALA A 176 -19.89 3.90 -0.85
CA ALA A 176 -19.73 4.94 -1.85
C ALA A 176 -20.63 6.13 -1.51
N ARG A 177 -20.16 7.33 -1.79
CA ARG A 177 -20.89 8.59 -1.62
C ARG A 177 -21.12 9.25 -2.96
N LEU A 178 -22.32 9.78 -3.12
CA LEU A 178 -22.82 10.37 -4.35
C LEU A 178 -23.40 11.74 -4.05
N TYR A 179 -22.94 12.76 -4.76
CA TYR A 179 -23.46 14.11 -4.62
C TYR A 179 -23.68 14.73 -6.00
N LEU A 180 -24.92 15.08 -6.32
CA LEU A 180 -25.24 15.78 -7.56
C LEU A 180 -25.14 17.29 -7.32
N ASN A 181 -24.16 17.94 -7.96
CA ASN A 181 -24.05 19.39 -7.89
C ASN A 181 -25.24 20.08 -8.57
N LYS A 182 -25.55 21.29 -8.09
CA LYS A 182 -26.54 22.15 -8.72
C LYS A 182 -26.18 22.45 -10.17
N HIS A 183 -27.12 22.26 -11.08
CA HIS A 183 -26.99 22.63 -12.49
C HIS A 183 -28.22 23.40 -12.96
N PRO A 184 -28.11 24.34 -13.92
CA PRO A 184 -29.28 25.03 -14.47
C PRO A 184 -30.29 24.06 -15.11
N LEU A 185 -29.80 23.11 -15.91
CA LEU A 185 -30.62 22.11 -16.62
C LEU A 185 -30.91 20.83 -15.81
N PHE A 186 -29.88 20.12 -15.34
CA PHE A 186 -30.01 18.80 -14.74
C PHE A 186 -30.40 18.88 -13.27
N LYS A 187 -31.63 18.49 -12.92
CA LYS A 187 -32.16 18.57 -11.55
C LYS A 187 -32.11 17.25 -10.80
N GLU A 188 -32.13 16.14 -11.54
CA GLU A 188 -32.00 14.81 -10.99
C GLU A 188 -31.33 13.86 -11.99
N VAL A 189 -30.69 12.83 -11.46
CA VAL A 189 -30.19 11.70 -12.24
C VAL A 189 -30.75 10.41 -11.66
N ARG A 190 -30.96 9.41 -12.51
CA ARG A 190 -31.61 8.16 -12.13
C ARG A 190 -30.72 6.96 -12.38
N ASN A 191 -30.86 5.97 -11.54
CA ASN A 191 -30.29 4.64 -11.69
C ASN A 191 -28.77 4.61 -11.97
N PRO A 192 -27.94 5.22 -11.11
CA PRO A 192 -26.51 5.27 -11.37
C PRO A 192 -25.87 3.88 -11.30
N VAL A 193 -24.96 3.64 -12.24
CA VAL A 193 -24.24 2.38 -12.43
C VAL A 193 -22.75 2.61 -12.19
N PHE A 194 -22.18 1.85 -11.25
CA PHE A 194 -20.77 1.90 -10.91
C PHE A 194 -20.03 0.65 -11.34
N GLY A 195 -18.78 0.81 -11.72
CA GLY A 195 -17.83 -0.27 -11.87
C GLY A 195 -16.83 -0.21 -10.71
N ILE A 196 -16.60 -1.36 -10.09
CA ILE A 196 -15.54 -1.53 -9.11
C ILE A 196 -14.44 -2.35 -9.77
N TYR A 197 -13.21 -1.85 -9.66
CA TYR A 197 -12.05 -2.39 -10.36
C TYR A 197 -10.93 -2.73 -9.39
N TYR A 198 -10.03 -3.60 -9.85
CA TYR A 198 -8.71 -3.80 -9.28
C TYR A 198 -7.66 -3.84 -10.40
N TYR A 199 -6.39 -3.66 -10.05
CA TYR A 199 -5.31 -3.77 -11.02
C TYR A 199 -4.80 -5.22 -11.11
N ASP A 200 -4.94 -5.84 -12.26
CA ASP A 200 -4.37 -7.16 -12.51
C ASP A 200 -2.91 -7.01 -12.94
N TYR A 201 -2.01 -7.20 -11.98
CA TYR A 201 -0.56 -7.14 -12.19
C TYR A 201 -0.01 -8.18 -13.16
N LYS A 202 -0.70 -9.33 -13.34
CA LYS A 202 -0.27 -10.37 -14.27
C LYS A 202 -0.50 -9.92 -15.71
N ASN A 203 -1.66 -9.32 -15.97
CA ASN A 203 -2.06 -8.85 -17.30
C ASN A 203 -1.80 -7.36 -17.54
N LYS A 204 -1.32 -6.63 -16.53
CA LYS A 204 -1.05 -5.18 -16.54
C LYS A 204 -2.25 -4.34 -16.99
N LYS A 205 -3.43 -4.64 -16.46
CA LYS A 205 -4.67 -3.92 -16.81
C LYS A 205 -5.64 -3.88 -15.64
N TYR A 206 -6.49 -2.85 -15.60
CA TYR A 206 -7.62 -2.81 -14.68
C TYR A 206 -8.66 -3.86 -15.08
N GLN A 207 -9.17 -4.60 -14.10
CA GLN A 207 -10.21 -5.63 -14.25
C GLN A 207 -11.40 -5.28 -13.38
N VAL A 208 -12.61 -5.50 -13.91
CA VAL A 208 -13.87 -5.27 -13.19
C VAL A 208 -14.05 -6.39 -12.17
N LEU A 209 -14.21 -6.04 -10.90
CA LEU A 209 -14.68 -6.94 -9.84
C LEU A 209 -16.21 -7.09 -9.89
N LYS A 210 -16.92 -5.96 -9.98
CA LYS A 210 -18.38 -5.95 -9.98
C LYS A 210 -18.91 -4.70 -10.67
N ARG A 211 -20.08 -4.82 -11.30
CA ARG A 211 -20.91 -3.68 -11.70
C ARG A 211 -22.12 -3.61 -10.77
N VAL A 212 -22.41 -2.42 -10.27
CA VAL A 212 -23.47 -2.18 -9.31
C VAL A 212 -24.42 -1.16 -9.92
N SER A 213 -25.66 -1.57 -10.15
CA SER A 213 -26.75 -0.67 -10.52
C SER A 213 -27.54 -0.35 -9.26
N LEU A 214 -27.75 0.93 -8.99
CA LEU A 214 -28.58 1.37 -7.87
C LEU A 214 -29.96 1.75 -8.39
N ASP A 215 -31.02 1.34 -7.72
CA ASP A 215 -32.36 1.90 -7.94
C ASP A 215 -32.48 3.14 -7.05
N LEU A 216 -32.04 4.28 -7.59
CA LEU A 216 -31.88 5.53 -6.85
C LEU A 216 -32.22 6.71 -7.77
N VAL A 217 -32.97 7.68 -7.23
CA VAL A 217 -33.17 8.99 -7.84
C VAL A 217 -32.39 10.00 -7.01
N LEU A 218 -31.29 10.50 -7.58
CA LEU A 218 -30.44 11.47 -6.91
C LEU A 218 -30.80 12.88 -7.38
N LYS A 219 -31.21 13.73 -6.44
CA LYS A 219 -31.58 15.13 -6.71
C LYS A 219 -30.41 16.07 -6.50
N GLU A 220 -30.46 17.23 -7.12
CA GLU A 220 -29.43 18.26 -6.93
C GLU A 220 -29.26 18.65 -5.45
N ASN A 221 -28.00 18.87 -5.05
CA ASN A 221 -27.56 19.18 -3.69
C ASN A 221 -27.91 18.13 -2.61
N VAL A 222 -28.15 16.88 -3.01
CA VAL A 222 -28.36 15.77 -2.07
C VAL A 222 -27.13 14.87 -2.06
N LEU A 223 -26.63 14.57 -0.85
CA LEU A 223 -25.58 13.58 -0.61
C LEU A 223 -26.24 12.24 -0.24
N GLU A 224 -25.99 11.21 -1.03
CA GLU A 224 -26.43 9.84 -0.76
C GLU A 224 -25.23 8.95 -0.45
N GLU A 225 -25.37 8.05 0.54
CA GLU A 225 -24.35 7.05 0.88
C GLU A 225 -24.93 5.65 0.68
N VAL A 226 -24.20 4.81 -0.06
CA VAL A 226 -24.61 3.43 -0.37
C VAL A 226 -23.56 2.41 0.05
N SER A 227 -24.02 1.32 0.64
CA SER A 227 -23.18 0.17 0.98
C SER A 227 -23.11 -0.79 -0.18
N ILE A 228 -21.91 -1.17 -0.58
CA ILE A 228 -21.65 -2.07 -1.70
C ILE A 228 -20.97 -3.34 -1.17
N GLU A 229 -21.62 -4.47 -1.41
CA GLU A 229 -21.08 -5.79 -1.10
C GLU A 229 -20.57 -6.49 -2.36
N LEU A 230 -19.34 -6.96 -2.29
CA LEU A 230 -18.67 -7.75 -3.31
C LEU A 230 -18.45 -9.17 -2.78
N SER A 231 -18.86 -10.15 -3.56
CA SER A 231 -18.58 -11.57 -3.35
C SER A 231 -17.65 -12.08 -4.46
N ASP A 232 -17.14 -13.30 -4.30
CA ASP A 232 -16.40 -14.02 -5.35
C ASP A 232 -15.15 -13.29 -5.86
N ILE A 233 -14.50 -12.57 -4.95
CA ILE A 233 -13.28 -11.81 -5.26
C ILE A 233 -12.13 -12.78 -5.55
N PRO A 234 -11.34 -12.56 -6.63
CA PRO A 234 -10.21 -13.43 -6.95
C PRO A 234 -9.15 -13.45 -5.83
N GLU A 235 -8.58 -14.63 -5.55
CA GLU A 235 -7.47 -14.75 -4.59
C GLU A 235 -6.28 -13.83 -4.95
N GLY A 236 -6.00 -13.67 -6.25
CA GLY A 236 -4.96 -12.78 -6.75
C GLY A 236 -5.16 -11.32 -6.33
N PHE A 237 -6.40 -10.87 -6.10
CA PHE A 237 -6.65 -9.55 -5.52
C PHE A 237 -6.05 -9.45 -4.11
N VAL A 238 -6.39 -10.38 -3.22
CA VAL A 238 -5.89 -10.34 -1.83
C VAL A 238 -4.38 -10.51 -1.80
N MET A 239 -3.86 -11.52 -2.48
CA MET A 239 -2.47 -11.94 -2.33
C MET A 239 -1.49 -10.98 -3.01
N GLU A 240 -1.83 -10.48 -4.19
CA GLU A 240 -0.98 -9.56 -4.95
C GLU A 240 -1.32 -8.10 -4.69
N ASN A 241 -2.59 -7.68 -4.78
CA ASN A 241 -2.95 -6.26 -4.62
C ASN A 241 -2.92 -5.86 -3.14
N PHE A 242 -3.78 -6.46 -2.32
CA PHE A 242 -3.97 -6.00 -0.94
C PHE A 242 -2.73 -6.25 -0.07
N LEU A 243 -2.25 -7.49 0.03
CA LEU A 243 -1.16 -7.83 0.95
C LEU A 243 0.22 -7.41 0.44
N LYS A 244 0.53 -7.67 -0.84
CA LYS A 244 1.88 -7.45 -1.39
C LYS A 244 2.06 -6.04 -1.96
N LYS A 245 1.05 -5.46 -2.60
CA LYS A 245 1.12 -4.13 -3.21
C LYS A 245 0.46 -3.04 -2.37
N GLY A 246 -0.24 -3.38 -1.29
CA GLY A 246 -0.92 -2.39 -0.45
C GLY A 246 -1.91 -1.56 -1.25
N GLU A 247 -2.55 -2.17 -2.25
CA GLU A 247 -3.55 -1.55 -3.11
C GLU A 247 -4.89 -2.25 -2.90
N PHE A 248 -5.96 -1.47 -2.97
CA PHE A 248 -7.31 -1.98 -2.77
C PHE A 248 -8.13 -1.87 -4.04
N VAL A 249 -9.32 -1.29 -3.98
CA VAL A 249 -10.24 -1.18 -5.11
C VAL A 249 -10.25 0.24 -5.70
N TYR A 250 -10.75 0.32 -6.92
CA TYR A 250 -11.03 1.56 -7.62
C TYR A 250 -12.52 1.62 -7.96
N LEU A 251 -13.08 2.82 -7.99
CA LEU A 251 -14.48 3.08 -8.28
C LEU A 251 -14.59 3.99 -9.50
N LYS A 252 -15.54 3.70 -10.39
CA LYS A 252 -15.84 4.52 -11.57
C LYS A 252 -17.34 4.57 -11.81
N LEU A 253 -17.86 5.74 -12.15
CA LEU A 253 -19.21 5.91 -12.68
C LEU A 253 -19.24 5.45 -14.15
N LEU A 254 -20.15 4.55 -14.49
CA LEU A 254 -20.26 3.96 -15.82
C LEU A 254 -21.42 4.54 -16.62
N ASP A 255 -22.57 4.74 -15.97
CA ASP A 255 -23.77 5.24 -16.62
C ASP A 255 -24.78 5.75 -15.58
N TYR A 256 -25.74 6.53 -16.04
CA TYR A 256 -26.97 6.89 -15.34
C TYR A 256 -27.94 7.49 -16.35
N GLU A 257 -29.22 7.50 -16.02
CA GLU A 257 -30.28 8.04 -16.86
C GLU A 257 -30.43 9.56 -16.68
N LEU A 258 -30.60 10.24 -17.80
CA LEU A 258 -30.83 11.68 -17.90
C LEU A 258 -32.23 11.95 -18.43
N THR A 259 -33.12 12.33 -17.53
CA THR A 259 -34.54 12.52 -17.82
C THR A 259 -34.79 13.69 -18.78
N GLU A 260 -34.05 14.78 -18.59
CA GLU A 260 -34.19 16.04 -19.32
C GLU A 260 -33.80 15.93 -20.80
N LEU A 261 -32.83 15.05 -21.11
CA LEU A 261 -32.33 14.80 -22.47
C LEU A 261 -32.84 13.49 -23.07
N ASN A 262 -33.59 12.68 -22.30
CA ASN A 262 -34.04 11.34 -22.69
C ASN A 262 -32.90 10.45 -23.24
N THR A 263 -31.75 10.48 -22.56
CA THR A 263 -30.54 9.75 -22.92
C THR A 263 -29.87 9.18 -21.67
N SER A 264 -28.71 8.54 -21.83
CA SER A 264 -27.87 8.11 -20.72
C SER A 264 -26.54 8.85 -20.72
N PHE A 265 -25.91 8.98 -19.55
CA PHE A 265 -24.60 9.61 -19.41
C PHE A 265 -23.57 9.00 -20.36
N LYS A 266 -23.57 7.67 -20.51
CA LYS A 266 -22.66 6.97 -21.41
C LYS A 266 -22.82 7.38 -22.87
N ASN A 267 -24.05 7.66 -23.32
CA ASN A 267 -24.29 8.12 -24.69
C ASN A 267 -23.92 9.60 -24.85
N LEU A 268 -24.28 10.42 -23.85
CA LEU A 268 -23.95 11.85 -23.80
C LEU A 268 -22.43 12.06 -23.85
N ILE A 269 -21.68 11.42 -22.97
CA ILE A 269 -20.23 11.59 -22.87
C ILE A 269 -19.49 11.13 -24.14
N LYS A 270 -20.04 10.13 -24.85
CA LYS A 270 -19.50 9.69 -26.14
C LYS A 270 -19.66 10.76 -27.23
N SER A 271 -20.79 11.46 -27.23
CA SER A 271 -21.04 12.58 -28.14
C SER A 271 -20.08 13.73 -27.83
N ILE A 272 -20.02 14.15 -26.57
CA ILE A 272 -19.15 15.22 -26.08
C ILE A 272 -17.68 14.97 -26.44
N LYS A 273 -17.15 13.80 -26.09
CA LYS A 273 -15.74 13.44 -26.34
C LYS A 273 -15.38 13.34 -27.82
N SER A 274 -16.35 13.32 -28.74
CA SER A 274 -16.06 13.33 -30.17
C SER A 274 -15.83 14.75 -30.72
N LYS A 275 -16.26 15.79 -29.99
CA LYS A 275 -16.17 17.21 -30.38
C LYS A 275 -15.29 18.07 -29.45
N THR A 276 -14.93 17.57 -28.27
CA THR A 276 -14.26 18.35 -27.22
C THR A 276 -12.90 17.76 -26.81
N THR A 277 -12.02 18.63 -26.31
CA THR A 277 -10.82 18.22 -25.57
C THR A 277 -11.13 18.23 -24.09
N THR A 278 -10.63 17.22 -23.37
CA THR A 278 -10.90 17.10 -21.93
C THR A 278 -9.87 17.89 -21.13
N VAL A 279 -10.34 18.78 -20.26
CA VAL A 279 -9.51 19.58 -19.36
C VAL A 279 -9.79 19.19 -17.91
N ASN A 280 -8.86 18.47 -17.28
CA ASN A 280 -8.92 18.13 -15.87
C ASN A 280 -8.23 19.22 -15.06
N ILE A 281 -8.92 19.76 -14.06
CA ILE A 281 -8.42 20.83 -13.21
C ILE A 281 -8.40 20.31 -11.77
N PHE A 282 -7.21 20.28 -11.18
CA PHE A 282 -6.99 19.88 -9.81
C PHE A 282 -6.39 21.04 -9.02
N ASN A 283 -7.12 21.49 -8.00
CA ASN A 283 -6.64 22.49 -7.06
C ASN A 283 -6.90 22.01 -5.61
N PRO A 284 -6.44 22.75 -4.58
CA PRO A 284 -6.67 22.37 -3.19
C PRO A 284 -8.14 22.25 -2.76
N TYR A 285 -9.09 22.86 -3.47
CA TYR A 285 -10.51 22.86 -3.14
C TYR A 285 -11.30 21.80 -3.91
N GLU A 286 -11.01 21.60 -5.19
CA GLU A 286 -11.81 20.75 -6.06
C GLU A 286 -10.99 20.01 -7.14
N HIS A 287 -11.58 18.92 -7.62
CA HIS A 287 -11.29 18.34 -8.93
C HIS A 287 -12.49 18.65 -9.83
N ARG A 288 -12.22 19.29 -10.97
CA ARG A 288 -13.22 19.61 -11.98
C ARG A 288 -12.79 19.10 -13.34
N ILE A 289 -13.74 18.63 -14.13
CA ILE A 289 -13.52 18.22 -15.52
C ILE A 289 -14.35 19.14 -16.39
N GLU A 290 -13.72 19.77 -17.37
CA GLU A 290 -14.38 20.58 -18.40
C GLU A 290 -14.14 19.94 -19.77
N TYR A 291 -15.12 20.03 -20.65
CA TYR A 291 -15.06 19.51 -22.02
C TYR A 291 -15.18 20.68 -22.98
N VAL A 292 -14.04 21.13 -23.50
CA VAL A 292 -13.98 22.35 -24.31
C VAL A 292 -14.07 22.01 -25.78
N SER A 293 -14.99 22.65 -26.51
CA SER A 293 -15.16 22.45 -27.95
C SER A 293 -13.84 22.66 -28.69
N THR A 294 -13.52 21.72 -29.57
CA THR A 294 -12.34 21.75 -30.45
C THR A 294 -12.67 22.30 -31.84
N LYS A 295 -13.90 22.80 -32.05
CA LYS A 295 -14.29 23.44 -33.31
C LYS A 295 -13.28 24.55 -33.60
N SER A 296 -12.55 24.43 -34.72
CA SER A 296 -11.43 25.27 -35.19
C SER A 296 -10.00 24.98 -34.66
N GLY A 297 -9.78 23.96 -33.83
CA GLY A 297 -8.46 23.61 -33.29
C GLY A 297 -7.94 24.67 -32.32
N LYS A 298 -8.32 24.56 -31.04
CA LYS A 298 -7.97 25.57 -30.03
C LYS A 298 -6.57 25.31 -29.46
N SER A 299 -5.75 26.36 -29.42
CA SER A 299 -4.51 26.39 -28.63
C SER A 299 -4.82 26.40 -27.12
N PHE A 300 -3.82 26.11 -26.30
CA PHE A 300 -3.96 26.15 -24.84
C PHE A 300 -4.51 27.48 -24.31
N VAL A 301 -4.04 28.59 -24.87
CA VAL A 301 -4.50 29.94 -24.48
C VAL A 301 -5.99 30.10 -24.77
N GLN A 302 -6.44 29.69 -25.95
CA GLN A 302 -7.86 29.74 -26.32
C GLN A 302 -8.73 28.80 -25.47
N VAL A 303 -8.19 27.65 -25.07
CA VAL A 303 -8.86 26.75 -24.11
C VAL A 303 -9.02 27.45 -22.75
N LEU A 304 -7.98 28.10 -22.24
CA LEU A 304 -8.06 28.85 -20.98
C LEU A 304 -8.96 30.08 -21.07
N ASP A 305 -8.93 30.83 -22.18
CA ASP A 305 -9.85 31.94 -22.44
C ASP A 305 -11.32 31.48 -22.36
N THR A 306 -11.59 30.28 -22.91
CA THR A 306 -12.94 29.70 -22.88
C THR A 306 -13.40 29.39 -21.45
N ILE A 307 -12.53 28.83 -20.60
CA ILE A 307 -12.89 28.39 -19.24
C ILE A 307 -12.83 29.54 -18.22
N TYR A 308 -11.77 30.34 -18.25
CA TYR A 308 -11.41 31.31 -17.21
C TYR A 308 -11.50 32.77 -17.66
N LYS A 309 -11.71 33.04 -18.95
CA LYS A 309 -11.67 34.40 -19.50
C LYS A 309 -10.38 35.11 -19.08
N ASP A 310 -10.45 36.24 -18.38
CA ASP A 310 -9.27 37.01 -17.97
C ASP A 310 -8.64 36.54 -16.63
N GLU A 311 -9.13 35.44 -16.03
CA GLU A 311 -8.67 34.96 -14.72
C GLU A 311 -7.47 33.99 -14.77
N TYR A 312 -6.58 34.14 -15.76
CA TYR A 312 -5.35 33.37 -15.84
C TYR A 312 -4.14 34.23 -16.23
N GLU A 313 -2.93 33.71 -15.99
CA GLU A 313 -1.69 34.38 -16.40
C GLU A 313 -0.69 33.36 -16.94
N ILE A 314 -0.07 33.71 -18.07
CA ILE A 314 1.03 32.97 -18.68
C ILE A 314 2.24 33.89 -18.73
N SER A 315 3.35 33.46 -18.13
CA SER A 315 4.60 34.19 -18.10
C SER A 315 5.79 33.26 -18.32
N GLY A 316 6.74 33.68 -19.15
CA GLY A 316 7.94 32.89 -19.47
C GLY A 316 7.61 31.49 -20.02
N ASN A 317 6.60 31.40 -20.91
CA ASN A 317 6.07 30.16 -21.48
C ASN A 317 5.53 29.16 -20.45
N LYS A 318 5.05 29.65 -19.31
CA LYS A 318 4.50 28.83 -18.23
C LYS A 318 3.20 29.43 -17.72
N LEU A 319 2.25 28.56 -17.40
CA LEU A 319 1.09 28.94 -16.61
C LEU A 319 1.53 29.36 -15.20
N THR A 320 1.23 30.60 -14.81
CA THR A 320 1.58 31.18 -13.52
C THR A 320 0.40 31.43 -12.59
N LYS A 321 -0.81 31.53 -13.15
CA LYS A 321 -2.04 31.77 -12.39
C LYS A 321 -3.25 31.14 -13.08
N LEU A 322 -4.17 30.58 -12.27
CA LEU A 322 -5.55 30.27 -12.64
C LEU A 322 -6.45 30.62 -11.45
N GLY A 323 -7.48 31.43 -11.69
CA GLY A 323 -8.38 31.94 -10.65
C GLY A 323 -7.60 32.63 -9.52
N GLU A 324 -7.80 32.17 -8.29
CA GLU A 324 -7.14 32.69 -7.10
C GLU A 324 -5.73 32.09 -6.84
N PHE A 325 -5.37 31.00 -7.52
CA PHE A 325 -4.12 30.28 -7.28
C PHE A 325 -2.99 30.79 -8.15
N THR A 326 -1.94 31.30 -7.50
CA THR A 326 -0.72 31.83 -8.13
C THR A 326 0.49 31.01 -7.73
N ASN A 327 1.44 30.85 -8.67
CA ASN A 327 2.72 30.20 -8.40
C ASN A 327 3.50 31.01 -7.36
N ASN A 328 3.64 30.46 -6.15
CA ASN A 328 4.31 31.11 -5.03
C ASN A 328 5.30 30.18 -4.29
N LEU A 329 5.52 28.98 -4.83
CA LEU A 329 6.55 28.07 -4.34
C LEU A 329 7.94 28.63 -4.66
N LYS A 330 8.82 28.66 -3.64
CA LYS A 330 10.23 29.09 -3.79
C LYS A 330 10.96 28.21 -4.81
N SER A 331 12.02 28.73 -5.43
CA SER A 331 12.93 27.88 -6.21
C SER A 331 13.63 26.86 -5.30
N TYR A 332 13.88 25.66 -5.82
CA TYR A 332 14.52 24.56 -5.11
C TYR A 332 15.40 23.74 -6.06
N GLU A 333 16.42 23.08 -5.53
CA GLU A 333 17.24 22.12 -6.28
C GLU A 333 16.81 20.68 -6.04
N GLN A 334 16.33 20.37 -4.84
CA GLN A 334 15.78 19.08 -4.44
C GLN A 334 14.34 19.25 -3.94
N LEU A 335 13.46 18.29 -4.20
CA LEU A 335 12.06 18.40 -3.77
C LEU A 335 11.95 18.42 -2.23
N ILE A 336 12.91 17.83 -1.52
CA ILE A 336 12.92 17.83 -0.06
C ILE A 336 12.95 19.25 0.54
N GLU A 337 13.52 20.23 -0.16
CA GLU A 337 13.63 21.62 0.31
C GLU A 337 12.29 22.33 0.45
N VAL A 338 11.26 21.84 -0.23
CA VAL A 338 9.89 22.38 -0.20
C VAL A 338 8.92 21.51 0.60
N ARG A 339 9.42 20.47 1.30
CA ARG A 339 8.56 19.53 2.04
C ARG A 339 7.67 20.19 3.08
N ASP A 340 8.15 21.26 3.71
CA ASP A 340 7.41 21.94 4.78
C ASP A 340 6.48 23.05 4.24
N GLU A 341 6.45 23.28 2.92
CA GLU A 341 5.60 24.28 2.28
C GLU A 341 4.18 23.71 2.06
N LEU A 342 3.37 23.72 3.13
CA LEU A 342 2.00 23.19 3.13
C LEU A 342 1.01 24.01 2.30
N LYS A 343 1.22 25.34 2.22
CA LYS A 343 0.29 26.29 1.58
C LYS A 343 0.80 26.89 0.27
N LYS A 344 2.12 26.85 0.04
CA LYS A 344 2.72 27.38 -1.18
C LYS A 344 2.81 26.28 -2.24
N GLY A 345 2.55 26.63 -3.49
CA GLY A 345 2.48 25.69 -4.59
C GLY A 345 2.72 26.30 -5.96
N LYS A 346 2.53 25.46 -6.97
CA LYS A 346 2.77 25.80 -8.37
C LYS A 346 1.83 25.02 -9.28
N TRP A 347 1.42 25.64 -10.37
CA TRP A 347 0.72 25.01 -11.48
C TRP A 347 1.65 24.15 -12.33
N PHE A 348 1.19 22.93 -12.61
CA PHE A 348 1.78 21.99 -13.53
C PHE A 348 0.76 21.63 -14.61
N VAL A 349 1.20 21.64 -15.86
CA VAL A 349 0.43 21.20 -17.03
C VAL A 349 0.91 19.81 -17.40
N TYR A 350 0.01 18.85 -17.51
CA TYR A 350 0.30 17.50 -17.95
C TYR A 350 -0.59 17.16 -19.15
N THR A 351 0.01 16.71 -20.24
CA THR A 351 -0.70 16.41 -21.49
C THR A 351 -0.37 15.01 -21.99
N ASN A 352 -1.09 14.55 -23.00
CA ASN A 352 -0.58 13.51 -23.89
C ASN A 352 0.75 13.95 -24.52
N GLU A 353 1.50 12.99 -25.07
CA GLU A 353 2.70 13.30 -25.84
C GLU A 353 2.32 14.14 -27.08
N ILE A 354 2.98 15.28 -27.25
CA ILE A 354 2.69 16.27 -28.30
C ILE A 354 4.01 16.72 -28.94
N ASP A 355 3.98 16.98 -30.26
CA ASP A 355 5.18 17.30 -31.04
C ASP A 355 5.61 18.77 -30.97
N GLN A 356 4.82 19.61 -30.30
CA GLN A 356 5.03 21.06 -30.19
C GLN A 356 4.92 21.52 -28.73
N SER A 357 5.23 22.80 -28.49
CA SER A 357 4.93 23.44 -27.20
C SER A 357 3.44 23.31 -26.88
N TYR A 358 3.11 22.89 -25.66
CA TYR A 358 1.70 22.78 -25.21
C TYR A 358 0.94 24.10 -25.37
N LEU A 359 1.62 25.25 -25.31
CA LEU A 359 0.99 26.56 -25.47
C LEU A 359 0.42 26.79 -26.88
N THR A 360 1.07 26.24 -27.90
CA THR A 360 0.73 26.46 -29.31
C THR A 360 0.13 25.23 -29.99
N HIS A 361 0.20 24.07 -29.35
CA HIS A 361 -0.40 22.83 -29.84
C HIS A 361 -1.92 23.02 -30.06
N PRO A 362 -2.46 22.71 -31.25
CA PRO A 362 -3.89 22.74 -31.51
C PRO A 362 -4.53 21.47 -30.92
N PHE A 363 -5.20 21.61 -29.78
CA PHE A 363 -5.81 20.47 -29.09
C PHE A 363 -7.01 19.93 -29.86
N SER A 364 -7.06 18.59 -29.92
CA SER A 364 -8.06 17.79 -30.61
C SER A 364 -8.87 16.93 -29.62
N PRO A 365 -9.94 16.27 -30.05
CA PRO A 365 -10.70 15.37 -29.18
C PRO A 365 -9.91 14.17 -28.66
N GLN A 366 -8.78 13.83 -29.29
CA GLN A 366 -7.88 12.77 -28.83
C GLN A 366 -6.93 13.24 -27.72
N ASP A 367 -6.79 14.55 -27.53
CA ASP A 367 -5.89 15.13 -26.55
C ASP A 367 -6.57 15.35 -25.20
N SER A 368 -5.79 15.31 -24.13
CA SER A 368 -6.20 15.69 -22.79
C SER A 368 -5.23 16.68 -22.17
N ILE A 369 -5.77 17.63 -21.42
CA ILE A 369 -5.03 18.62 -20.63
C ILE A 369 -5.32 18.37 -19.16
N VAL A 370 -4.28 18.34 -18.34
CA VAL A 370 -4.39 18.22 -16.89
C VAL A 370 -3.66 19.39 -16.24
N LEU A 371 -4.39 20.18 -15.48
CA LEU A 371 -3.92 21.36 -14.77
C LEU A 371 -3.92 21.06 -13.29
N SER A 372 -2.73 20.99 -12.69
CA SER A 372 -2.58 20.56 -11.30
C SER A 372 -1.85 21.63 -10.49
N TYR A 373 -2.51 22.21 -9.48
CA TYR A 373 -1.84 23.05 -8.49
C TYR A 373 -1.33 22.19 -7.33
N ILE A 374 -0.02 22.02 -7.25
CA ILE A 374 0.62 21.12 -6.29
C ILE A 374 1.42 21.95 -5.28
N THR A 375 1.14 21.75 -3.99
CA THR A 375 1.91 22.39 -2.91
C THR A 375 3.27 21.74 -2.75
N GLY A 376 4.24 22.45 -2.18
CA GLY A 376 5.59 21.92 -1.96
C GLY A 376 5.59 20.61 -1.16
N ASN A 377 4.78 20.54 -0.11
CA ASN A 377 4.59 19.33 0.68
C ASN A 377 4.03 18.16 -0.14
N LYS A 378 2.98 18.40 -0.94
CA LYS A 378 2.41 17.34 -1.79
C LYS A 378 3.42 16.90 -2.84
N LEU A 379 4.17 17.83 -3.43
CA LEU A 379 5.16 17.56 -4.46
C LEU A 379 6.34 16.74 -3.93
N SER A 380 6.86 17.05 -2.74
CA SER A 380 8.01 16.36 -2.15
C SER A 380 7.70 14.96 -1.63
N ASN A 381 6.42 14.69 -1.32
CA ASN A 381 5.95 13.41 -0.81
C ASN A 381 5.41 12.50 -1.91
N GLN A 382 5.66 12.83 -3.18
CA GLN A 382 5.31 11.94 -4.30
C GLN A 382 6.19 10.69 -4.27
N ILE A 383 5.52 9.55 -4.28
CA ILE A 383 6.15 8.25 -4.14
C ILE A 383 6.61 7.78 -5.52
N GLU A 384 7.89 7.45 -5.61
CA GLU A 384 8.52 6.89 -6.80
C GLU A 384 8.27 5.38 -6.88
N GLY A 385 8.29 4.69 -5.73
CA GLY A 385 8.02 3.26 -5.69
C GLY A 385 8.02 2.67 -4.29
N TYR A 386 7.48 1.46 -4.21
CA TYR A 386 7.42 0.65 -3.00
C TYR A 386 8.15 -0.68 -3.20
N THR A 387 8.95 -1.06 -2.22
CA THR A 387 9.36 -2.45 -2.03
C THR A 387 8.65 -2.99 -0.81
N ARG A 388 8.04 -4.17 -0.90
CA ARG A 388 7.48 -4.86 0.26
C ARG A 388 8.02 -6.27 0.34
N SER A 389 8.30 -6.72 1.55
CA SER A 389 8.90 -8.01 1.84
C SER A 389 8.05 -8.76 2.85
N TYR A 390 7.90 -10.07 2.67
CA TYR A 390 7.38 -10.98 3.69
C TYR A 390 8.20 -12.28 3.67
N ARG A 391 8.65 -12.72 4.84
CA ARG A 391 9.34 -14.01 5.01
C ARG A 391 9.03 -14.62 6.38
N SER A 392 8.85 -15.93 6.41
CA SER A 392 8.92 -16.73 7.63
C SER A 392 10.23 -17.50 7.63
N VAL A 393 10.93 -17.49 8.75
CA VAL A 393 12.36 -17.80 8.81
C VAL A 393 12.68 -18.62 10.05
N ILE A 394 13.65 -19.52 9.89
CA ILE A 394 14.30 -20.25 10.97
C ILE A 394 15.75 -19.76 11.02
N SER A 395 16.27 -19.46 12.20
CA SER A 395 17.61 -18.86 12.36
C SER A 395 18.78 -19.83 12.18
N ASP A 396 18.57 -21.02 11.62
CA ASP A 396 19.56 -22.12 11.52
C ASP A 396 20.75 -21.83 10.57
N THR A 397 20.63 -20.80 9.73
CA THR A 397 21.55 -20.49 8.62
C THR A 397 22.09 -19.05 8.65
N ASN A 398 22.04 -18.36 9.78
CA ASN A 398 22.33 -16.92 9.88
C ASN A 398 21.57 -16.10 8.81
N PRO A 399 20.23 -16.20 8.74
CA PRO A 399 19.49 -15.70 7.61
C PRO A 399 19.63 -14.19 7.43
N GLU A 400 19.77 -13.79 6.17
CA GLU A 400 19.73 -12.40 5.73
C GLU A 400 18.47 -12.17 4.87
N LEU A 401 17.58 -11.31 5.34
CA LEU A 401 16.29 -11.02 4.73
C LEU A 401 16.30 -9.63 4.11
N LYS A 402 16.44 -9.58 2.79
CA LYS A 402 16.35 -8.31 2.06
C LYS A 402 14.97 -7.67 2.25
N LEU A 403 14.95 -6.47 2.82
CA LEU A 403 13.75 -5.64 2.98
C LEU A 403 13.51 -4.77 1.73
N GLY A 404 14.58 -4.30 1.09
CA GLY A 404 14.51 -3.54 -0.15
C GLY A 404 15.72 -2.64 -0.37
N ASP A 405 15.58 -1.68 -1.29
CA ASP A 405 16.57 -0.63 -1.52
C ASP A 405 15.96 0.72 -1.13
N PHE A 406 16.68 1.49 -0.31
CA PHE A 406 16.22 2.76 0.26
C PHE A 406 17.20 3.90 -0.04
N GLY A 407 16.69 5.13 -0.15
CA GLY A 407 17.47 6.36 -0.30
C GLY A 407 17.47 7.21 0.97
N VAL A 408 18.13 8.37 0.90
CA VAL A 408 18.35 9.31 2.02
C VAL A 408 17.05 9.78 2.69
N HIS A 409 15.95 9.82 1.94
CA HIS A 409 14.67 10.35 2.38
C HIS A 409 13.53 9.30 2.34
N SER A 410 13.88 8.03 2.17
CA SER A 410 12.90 6.94 2.12
C SER A 410 12.27 6.68 3.49
N LYS A 411 11.08 6.09 3.50
CA LYS A 411 10.51 5.51 4.72
C LYS A 411 10.76 4.01 4.70
N VAL A 412 11.29 3.47 5.80
CA VAL A 412 11.46 2.02 5.97
C VAL A 412 10.74 1.62 7.25
N SER A 413 9.83 0.66 7.16
CA SER A 413 9.15 0.07 8.30
C SER A 413 9.20 -1.46 8.19
N PHE A 414 9.33 -2.15 9.32
CA PHE A 414 9.22 -3.60 9.35
C PHE A 414 8.70 -4.10 10.70
N LEU A 415 7.90 -5.16 10.65
CA LEU A 415 7.27 -5.81 11.78
C LEU A 415 7.88 -7.21 11.93
N ILE A 416 8.40 -7.50 13.12
CA ILE A 416 8.92 -8.82 13.49
C ILE A 416 7.91 -9.50 14.40
N ASP A 417 7.56 -10.74 14.06
CA ASP A 417 6.69 -11.65 14.82
C ASP A 417 7.52 -12.88 15.24
N VAL A 418 7.91 -12.92 16.51
CA VAL A 418 8.70 -14.02 17.08
C VAL A 418 7.80 -15.17 17.49
N ASN A 419 8.20 -16.41 17.17
CA ASN A 419 7.38 -17.59 17.45
C ASN A 419 7.99 -18.44 18.56
N GLU A 420 8.91 -19.34 18.21
CA GLU A 420 9.47 -20.32 19.14
C GLU A 420 10.99 -20.26 19.15
N ILE A 421 11.59 -20.61 20.28
CA ILE A 421 13.02 -20.88 20.44
C ILE A 421 13.20 -22.33 20.85
N TRP A 422 14.22 -22.99 20.32
CA TRP A 422 14.55 -24.38 20.63
C TRP A 422 16.06 -24.63 20.59
N GLY A 423 16.47 -25.68 21.28
CA GLY A 423 17.87 -26.05 21.38
C GLY A 423 18.07 -27.24 22.30
N ASP A 424 19.32 -27.44 22.72
CA ASP A 424 19.63 -28.43 23.74
C ASP A 424 19.15 -27.95 25.12
N GLU A 425 18.50 -28.84 25.87
CA GLU A 425 18.19 -28.56 27.28
C GLU A 425 19.49 -28.61 28.09
N VAL A 426 19.78 -27.52 28.80
CA VAL A 426 21.01 -27.34 29.57
C VAL A 426 20.68 -27.03 31.03
N ILE A 427 21.11 -27.92 31.92
CA ILE A 427 21.04 -27.67 33.37
C ILE A 427 22.23 -26.80 33.76
N LYS A 428 21.94 -25.65 34.36
CA LYS A 428 22.93 -24.65 34.81
C LYS A 428 22.84 -24.49 36.32
N MET A 429 23.97 -24.56 37.02
CA MET A 429 24.06 -24.33 38.47
C MET A 429 25.42 -23.72 38.81
N VAL A 430 25.45 -22.87 39.84
CA VAL A 430 26.68 -22.39 40.46
C VAL A 430 26.53 -22.60 41.96
N ASP A 431 27.53 -23.20 42.59
CA ASP A 431 27.51 -23.47 44.02
C ASP A 431 28.89 -23.34 44.65
N THR A 432 28.91 -23.16 45.97
CA THR A 432 30.14 -23.06 46.76
C THR A 432 30.21 -24.22 47.75
N VAL A 433 31.19 -25.10 47.53
CA VAL A 433 31.44 -26.24 48.40
C VAL A 433 32.43 -25.84 49.48
N ARG A 434 32.04 -26.06 50.74
CA ARG A 434 32.84 -25.83 51.93
C ARG A 434 32.89 -27.10 52.78
N PRO A 435 33.93 -27.26 53.63
CA PRO A 435 33.94 -28.33 54.63
C PRO A 435 32.67 -28.27 55.48
N ALA A 436 32.05 -29.44 55.70
CA ALA A 436 30.96 -29.53 56.67
C ALA A 436 31.50 -29.20 58.07
N PRO A 437 30.71 -28.52 58.92
CA PRO A 437 31.09 -28.31 60.31
C PRO A 437 31.26 -29.67 61.00
N CYS A 438 32.49 -30.02 61.39
CA CYS A 438 32.73 -31.21 62.22
C CYS A 438 32.58 -30.85 63.69
N HIS A 439 31.83 -31.67 64.43
CA HIS A 439 31.79 -31.65 65.89
C HIS A 439 32.77 -32.71 66.42
N GLY A 440 33.98 -32.29 66.85
CA GLY A 440 34.99 -33.17 67.47
C GLY A 440 36.41 -32.98 66.93
N ASN A 441 37.27 -33.98 67.16
CA ASN A 441 38.71 -33.95 66.85
C ASN A 441 39.00 -34.33 65.37
N CYS A 442 38.33 -33.67 64.42
CA CYS A 442 38.62 -33.84 62.99
C CYS A 442 39.77 -32.91 62.55
N PRO A 443 40.65 -33.33 61.62
CA PRO A 443 41.48 -32.38 60.90
C PRO A 443 40.59 -31.40 60.14
N VAL A 444 40.68 -30.11 60.47
CA VAL A 444 39.91 -29.05 59.81
C VAL A 444 40.42 -28.91 58.38
N SER A 445 39.64 -29.39 57.41
CA SER A 445 39.94 -29.09 56.00
C SER A 445 39.53 -27.64 55.75
N ASP A 446 40.48 -26.79 55.37
CA ASP A 446 40.25 -25.38 55.05
C ASP A 446 40.23 -25.21 53.54
N PHE A 447 39.02 -25.29 52.96
CA PHE A 447 38.83 -25.04 51.54
C PHE A 447 37.49 -24.37 51.24
N ALA A 448 37.46 -23.61 50.16
CA ALA A 448 36.22 -23.22 49.49
C ALA A 448 36.39 -23.36 47.98
N CYS A 449 35.47 -24.08 47.36
CA CYS A 449 35.47 -24.38 45.93
C CYS A 449 34.21 -23.76 45.30
N VAL A 450 34.39 -22.90 44.29
CA VAL A 450 33.26 -22.48 43.45
C VAL A 450 33.17 -23.45 42.29
N ILE A 451 32.01 -24.08 42.16
CA ILE A 451 31.75 -25.08 41.13
C ILE A 451 30.60 -24.59 40.28
N SER A 452 30.80 -24.57 38.96
CA SER A 452 29.72 -24.40 38.00
C SER A 452 29.38 -25.73 37.35
N LEU A 453 28.10 -25.96 37.11
CA LEU A 453 27.58 -27.07 36.34
C LEU A 453 26.96 -26.54 35.07
N ARG A 454 27.36 -27.14 33.94
CA ARG A 454 26.65 -27.01 32.67
C ARG A 454 26.47 -28.39 32.07
N HIS A 455 25.29 -28.98 32.22
CA HIS A 455 25.01 -30.33 31.73
C HIS A 455 24.01 -30.32 30.59
N TYR A 456 24.46 -30.75 29.42
CA TYR A 456 23.60 -31.00 28.27
C TYR A 456 22.89 -32.34 28.45
N THR A 457 21.58 -32.32 28.66
CA THR A 457 20.78 -33.52 29.00
C THR A 457 20.63 -34.47 27.80
N GLY A 458 20.88 -33.97 26.58
CA GLY A 458 20.62 -34.67 25.32
C GLY A 458 19.16 -34.57 24.85
N LYS A 459 18.28 -33.96 25.64
CA LYS A 459 16.91 -33.63 25.22
C LYS A 459 16.90 -32.29 24.49
N LYS A 460 15.92 -32.13 23.60
CA LYS A 460 15.60 -30.86 22.98
C LYS A 460 14.49 -30.17 23.78
N PHE A 461 14.59 -28.87 23.94
CA PHE A 461 13.49 -28.05 24.45
C PHE A 461 12.90 -27.20 23.32
N ARG A 462 11.66 -26.76 23.51
CA ARG A 462 10.98 -25.78 22.67
C ARG A 462 10.12 -24.90 23.58
N ALA A 463 10.22 -23.59 23.43
CA ALA A 463 9.49 -22.63 24.25
C ALA A 463 9.08 -21.41 23.41
N PRO A 464 8.03 -20.67 23.81
CA PRO A 464 7.72 -19.38 23.22
C PRO A 464 8.91 -18.42 23.31
N PHE A 465 9.20 -17.71 22.24
CA PHE A 465 10.29 -16.74 22.18
C PHE A 465 9.77 -15.32 22.37
N LYS A 466 10.41 -14.53 23.24
CA LYS A 466 10.10 -13.11 23.44
C LYS A 466 11.33 -12.25 23.15
N MET A 467 11.14 -11.11 22.48
CA MET A 467 12.27 -10.25 22.06
C MET A 467 12.98 -9.55 23.21
N GLU A 468 12.34 -9.37 24.37
CA GLU A 468 12.99 -8.81 25.57
C GLU A 468 14.26 -9.58 25.97
N TYR A 469 14.37 -10.86 25.59
CA TYR A 469 15.55 -11.69 25.87
C TYR A 469 16.64 -11.59 24.78
N SER A 470 16.43 -10.85 23.69
CA SER A 470 17.16 -11.09 22.43
C SER A 470 17.14 -9.95 21.42
N SER A 471 16.87 -8.70 21.81
CA SER A 471 16.95 -7.56 20.87
C SER A 471 18.34 -7.46 20.22
N ASN A 472 19.38 -7.87 20.95
CA ASN A 472 20.76 -8.06 20.49
C ASN A 472 20.94 -9.05 19.32
N VAL A 473 19.93 -9.84 18.97
CA VAL A 473 20.01 -10.87 17.91
C VAL A 473 19.60 -10.31 16.56
N PHE A 474 18.88 -9.21 16.55
CA PHE A 474 18.44 -8.62 15.30
C PHE A 474 19.39 -7.47 14.96
N SER A 475 20.02 -7.58 13.81
CA SER A 475 20.84 -6.53 13.22
C SER A 475 20.23 -6.10 11.91
N ILE A 476 20.40 -4.84 11.55
CA ILE A 476 20.19 -4.40 10.17
C ILE A 476 21.53 -4.43 9.47
N LYS A 477 21.55 -5.00 8.28
CA LYS A 477 22.68 -4.92 7.38
C LYS A 477 22.36 -3.92 6.27
N VAL A 478 23.19 -2.88 6.15
CA VAL A 478 23.13 -1.92 5.04
C VAL A 478 24.37 -2.12 4.19
N GLU A 479 24.16 -2.57 2.94
CA GLU A 479 25.23 -3.10 2.09
C GLU A 479 26.02 -4.21 2.82
N ASP A 480 27.30 -4.01 3.06
CA ASP A 480 28.18 -4.97 3.74
C ASP A 480 28.37 -4.68 5.24
N LYS A 481 27.74 -3.62 5.77
CA LYS A 481 27.90 -3.20 7.17
C LYS A 481 26.72 -3.63 8.02
N GLU A 482 27.03 -4.27 9.14
CA GLU A 482 26.06 -4.70 10.15
C GLU A 482 25.93 -3.65 11.25
N TYR A 483 24.70 -3.38 11.67
CA TYR A 483 24.34 -2.46 12.74
C TYR A 483 23.36 -3.17 13.68
N SER A 484 23.70 -3.21 14.97
CA SER A 484 22.80 -3.75 16.00
C SER A 484 21.54 -2.90 16.08
N LEU A 485 20.35 -3.54 16.14
CA LEU A 485 19.10 -2.80 16.33
C LEU A 485 19.09 -2.01 17.64
N ASP A 486 19.63 -2.56 18.72
CA ASP A 486 19.65 -1.88 20.02
C ASP A 486 20.44 -0.58 19.97
N GLN A 487 21.61 -0.60 19.32
CA GLN A 487 22.41 0.62 19.12
C GLN A 487 21.66 1.65 18.26
N LEU A 488 21.00 1.22 17.18
CA LEU A 488 20.24 2.14 16.32
C LEU A 488 19.03 2.75 17.04
N ILE A 489 18.44 2.03 18.00
CA ILE A 489 17.34 2.53 18.84
C ILE A 489 17.89 3.54 19.87
N GLU A 490 18.98 3.20 20.55
CA GLU A 490 19.65 4.09 21.51
C GLU A 490 20.08 5.42 20.86
N ASP A 491 20.57 5.37 19.62
CA ASP A 491 20.97 6.55 18.84
C ASP A 491 19.77 7.32 18.24
N GLY A 492 18.55 6.81 18.41
CA GLY A 492 17.32 7.39 17.84
C GLY A 492 17.36 7.46 16.31
N ILE A 493 17.96 6.46 15.67
CA ILE A 493 17.96 6.26 14.21
C ILE A 493 16.74 5.43 13.81
N ILE A 494 16.35 4.48 14.67
CA ILE A 494 15.16 3.65 14.54
C ILE A 494 14.26 3.83 15.76
N GLU A 495 12.96 3.88 15.53
CA GLU A 495 11.96 3.81 16.59
C GLU A 495 11.38 2.40 16.69
N ARG A 496 11.08 1.96 17.92
CA ARG A 496 10.49 0.65 18.21
C ARG A 496 9.16 0.82 18.92
N GLN A 497 8.13 0.14 18.41
CA GLN A 497 6.83 0.01 19.07
C GLN A 497 6.54 -1.47 19.34
N GLU A 498 6.18 -1.80 20.58
CA GLU A 498 5.79 -3.15 21.00
C GLU A 498 4.27 -3.34 20.86
N LEU A 499 3.88 -4.49 20.32
CA LEU A 499 2.50 -4.85 19.96
C LEU A 499 2.27 -6.31 20.37
N ASP A 500 1.97 -6.53 21.65
CA ASP A 500 1.87 -7.86 22.28
C ASP A 500 3.16 -8.70 22.07
N ASP A 501 3.14 -9.69 21.17
CA ASP A 501 4.29 -10.55 20.83
C ASP A 501 5.03 -10.09 19.55
N LYS A 502 4.67 -8.92 19.00
CA LYS A 502 5.22 -8.35 17.77
C LYS A 502 5.92 -7.02 18.02
N TYR A 503 6.86 -6.68 17.15
CA TYR A 503 7.68 -5.48 17.28
C TYR A 503 7.77 -4.75 15.95
N LEU A 504 7.21 -3.54 15.92
CA LEU A 504 7.29 -2.63 14.77
C LEU A 504 8.54 -1.76 14.91
N PHE A 505 9.31 -1.67 13.82
CA PHE A 505 10.48 -0.83 13.71
C PHE A 505 10.30 0.16 12.56
N GLU A 506 10.62 1.43 12.82
CA GLU A 506 10.57 2.50 11.82
C GLU A 506 11.92 3.22 11.73
N LEU A 507 12.48 3.28 10.53
CA LEU A 507 13.72 4.02 10.28
C LEU A 507 13.42 5.51 10.15
N VAL A 508 13.64 6.27 11.22
CA VAL A 508 13.34 7.70 11.29
C VAL A 508 14.45 8.58 10.73
N LYS A 509 15.70 8.11 10.70
CA LYS A 509 16.85 8.83 10.13
C LYS A 509 17.61 8.02 9.06
N PRO A 510 17.02 7.78 7.88
CA PRO A 510 17.70 7.02 6.82
C PRO A 510 19.03 7.66 6.38
N SER A 511 19.13 8.99 6.45
CA SER A 511 20.34 9.76 6.12
C SER A 511 21.58 9.35 6.93
N PHE A 512 21.42 8.72 8.11
CA PHE A 512 22.54 8.20 8.90
C PHE A 512 23.44 7.25 8.09
N PHE A 513 22.87 6.48 7.17
CA PHE A 513 23.60 5.49 6.38
C PHE A 513 24.27 6.06 5.13
N PHE A 514 24.13 7.35 4.85
CA PHE A 514 24.64 8.00 3.65
C PHE A 514 25.70 9.03 4.00
N SER A 515 26.74 9.14 3.17
CA SER A 515 27.66 10.28 3.28
C SER A 515 26.98 11.54 2.71
N ASN A 516 27.40 12.74 3.17
CA ASN A 516 26.79 14.04 2.83
C ASN A 516 26.70 14.39 1.31
N ARG A 517 27.22 13.53 0.42
CA ARG A 517 27.19 13.71 -1.04
C ARG A 517 26.77 12.45 -1.80
N GLU A 518 26.36 11.40 -1.09
CA GLU A 518 26.00 10.13 -1.72
C GLU A 518 24.61 10.23 -2.33
N VAL A 519 24.53 10.01 -3.64
CA VAL A 519 23.28 9.96 -4.39
C VAL A 519 23.06 8.51 -4.82
N GLY A 520 21.89 7.96 -4.53
CA GLY A 520 21.54 6.59 -4.89
C GLY A 520 20.74 5.89 -3.81
N ARG A 521 20.57 4.58 -3.98
CA ARG A 521 19.91 3.71 -3.01
C ARG A 521 20.90 2.71 -2.44
N LYS A 522 20.69 2.34 -1.18
CA LYS A 522 21.41 1.26 -0.49
C LYS A 522 20.46 0.10 -0.24
N SER A 523 20.96 -1.13 -0.36
CA SER A 523 20.24 -2.33 0.03
C SER A 523 20.20 -2.43 1.55
N ILE A 524 19.01 -2.72 2.08
CA ILE A 524 18.77 -2.97 3.50
C ILE A 524 18.21 -4.37 3.70
N SER A 525 18.81 -5.09 4.64
CA SER A 525 18.42 -6.43 5.03
C SER A 525 18.31 -6.55 6.55
N LEU A 526 17.40 -7.39 7.03
CA LEU A 526 17.43 -7.87 8.41
C LEU A 526 18.35 -9.08 8.50
N TYR A 527 19.35 -9.02 9.38
CA TYR A 527 20.29 -10.10 9.64
C TYR A 527 20.05 -10.65 11.04
N THR A 528 20.02 -11.98 11.16
CA THR A 528 19.91 -12.64 12.46
C THR A 528 20.94 -13.76 12.56
N PRO A 529 22.00 -13.61 13.36
CA PRO A 529 22.91 -14.71 13.62
C PRO A 529 22.21 -15.80 14.46
N THR A 530 22.51 -17.07 14.17
CA THR A 530 22.20 -18.18 15.05
C THR A 530 22.99 -18.02 16.34
N PHE A 531 22.37 -18.27 17.49
CA PHE A 531 23.13 -18.35 18.74
C PHE A 531 24.04 -19.58 18.71
N LYS A 532 25.36 -19.35 18.69
CA LYS A 532 26.37 -20.40 18.74
C LYS A 532 27.46 -20.01 19.71
N ASP A 533 27.45 -20.64 20.88
CA ASP A 533 28.49 -20.46 21.89
C ASP A 533 29.18 -21.77 22.21
N LYS A 534 30.51 -21.77 22.21
CA LYS A 534 31.31 -22.91 22.63
C LYS A 534 31.55 -22.84 24.13
N LEU A 535 30.83 -23.65 24.88
CA LEU A 535 30.81 -23.62 26.34
C LEU A 535 31.28 -24.95 26.93
N PHE A 536 31.70 -24.92 28.19
CA PHE A 536 32.12 -26.14 28.88
C PHE A 536 30.96 -27.10 29.12
N ASN A 537 31.25 -28.40 29.17
CA ASN A 537 30.28 -29.44 29.55
C ASN A 537 30.72 -30.14 30.83
N GLY A 538 29.79 -30.31 31.76
CA GLY A 538 29.99 -31.00 33.02
C GLY A 538 30.19 -30.08 34.22
N PHE A 539 30.68 -30.66 35.31
CA PHE A 539 31.12 -29.89 36.48
C PHE A 539 32.46 -29.22 36.18
N LYS A 540 32.55 -27.92 36.41
CA LYS A 540 33.74 -27.08 36.25
C LYS A 540 34.12 -26.48 37.60
N LEU A 541 35.39 -26.65 37.98
CA LEU A 541 35.94 -25.97 39.16
C LEU A 541 36.37 -24.57 38.73
N ASP A 542 35.63 -23.52 39.08
CA ASP A 542 35.98 -22.15 38.67
C ASP A 542 37.05 -21.54 39.56
N SER A 543 36.93 -21.77 40.87
CA SER A 543 37.91 -21.29 41.82
C SER A 543 38.11 -22.25 42.98
N MET A 544 39.31 -22.19 43.55
CA MET A 544 39.71 -22.92 44.75
C MET A 544 40.47 -21.95 45.65
N SER A 545 40.19 -22.01 46.94
CA SER A 545 40.82 -21.20 47.99
C SER A 545 40.92 -22.01 49.30
N GLY A 546 41.67 -21.51 50.27
CA GLY A 546 41.96 -22.20 51.53
C GLY A 546 43.20 -23.11 51.45
N LYS A 547 43.80 -23.41 52.61
CA LYS A 547 45.08 -24.14 52.69
C LYS A 547 45.03 -25.53 52.05
N THR A 548 43.89 -26.22 52.14
CA THR A 548 43.71 -27.58 51.62
C THR A 548 42.98 -27.61 50.27
N GLY A 549 42.63 -26.46 49.70
CA GLY A 549 41.84 -26.35 48.48
C GLY A 549 42.46 -26.99 47.25
N HIS A 550 43.80 -26.98 47.13
CA HIS A 550 44.52 -27.51 45.98
C HIS A 550 44.39 -29.03 45.77
N TYR A 551 44.02 -29.79 46.82
CA TYR A 551 43.71 -31.22 46.71
C TYR A 551 42.24 -31.53 47.05
N SER A 552 41.63 -30.79 47.98
CA SER A 552 40.24 -31.03 48.41
C SER A 552 39.22 -30.61 47.35
N CYS A 553 39.46 -29.51 46.62
CA CYS A 553 38.54 -29.07 45.57
C CYS A 553 38.52 -29.99 44.35
N PRO A 554 39.68 -30.45 43.82
CA PRO A 554 39.70 -31.51 42.81
C PRO A 554 38.99 -32.79 43.26
N ASP A 555 39.21 -33.27 44.50
CA ASP A 555 38.53 -34.46 45.01
C ASP A 555 37.01 -34.28 45.09
N ALA A 556 36.56 -33.15 45.63
CA ALA A 556 35.13 -32.83 45.73
C ALA A 556 34.46 -32.82 44.36
N ILE A 557 35.02 -32.12 43.37
CA ILE A 557 34.41 -32.04 42.04
C ILE A 557 34.44 -33.39 41.29
N MET A 558 35.48 -34.22 41.49
CA MET A 558 35.52 -35.58 40.96
C MET A 558 34.39 -36.44 41.54
N ARG A 559 34.12 -36.33 42.85
CA ARG A 559 33.02 -37.03 43.50
C ARG A 559 31.65 -36.54 43.03
N PHE A 560 31.47 -35.23 42.83
CA PHE A 560 30.23 -34.69 42.25
C PHE A 560 29.98 -35.20 40.83
N ALA A 561 31.01 -35.17 39.97
CA ALA A 561 30.93 -35.69 38.62
C ALA A 561 30.58 -37.20 38.61
N GLN A 562 31.29 -37.99 39.42
CA GLN A 562 31.06 -39.44 39.53
C GLN A 562 29.67 -39.75 40.10
N GLY A 563 29.28 -39.12 41.19
CA GLY A 563 28.03 -39.40 41.91
C GLY A 563 26.77 -39.06 41.11
N ASN A 564 26.86 -38.05 40.23
CA ASN A 564 25.75 -37.63 39.37
C ASN A 564 25.82 -38.21 37.95
N ASN A 565 26.86 -38.99 37.61
CA ASN A 565 27.12 -39.47 36.25
C ASN A 565 27.18 -38.34 35.20
N ILE A 566 27.72 -37.18 35.61
CA ILE A 566 27.91 -35.99 34.77
C ILE A 566 29.41 -35.86 34.47
N PRO A 567 29.80 -35.45 33.26
CA PRO A 567 31.21 -35.31 32.92
C PRO A 567 31.93 -34.26 33.81
N LEU A 568 33.24 -34.39 33.89
CA LEU A 568 34.11 -33.40 34.52
C LEU A 568 34.71 -32.50 33.43
N SER A 569 34.49 -31.19 33.54
CA SER A 569 34.93 -30.22 32.54
C SER A 569 36.45 -30.09 32.50
N VAL A 570 37.00 -30.13 31.28
CA VAL A 570 38.42 -29.88 31.02
C VAL A 570 38.85 -28.43 31.26
N GLU A 571 37.91 -27.50 31.34
CA GLU A 571 38.16 -26.08 31.65
C GLU A 571 38.28 -25.80 33.16
N SER A 572 38.23 -26.84 33.99
CA SER A 572 38.38 -26.68 35.43
C SER A 572 39.72 -26.01 35.78
N LYS A 573 39.72 -25.17 36.82
CA LYS A 573 40.90 -24.47 37.29
C LYS A 573 42.02 -25.46 37.62
N ASP A 574 43.21 -25.17 37.09
CA ASP A 574 44.41 -26.00 37.24
C ASP A 574 44.24 -27.46 36.77
N PHE A 575 43.26 -27.76 35.90
CA PHE A 575 42.92 -29.13 35.47
C PHE A 575 44.14 -29.96 35.03
N HIS A 576 45.06 -29.35 34.29
CA HIS A 576 46.30 -30.01 33.84
C HIS A 576 47.16 -30.55 35.00
N LYS A 577 47.12 -29.93 36.19
CA LYS A 577 47.90 -30.32 37.36
C LYS A 577 47.33 -31.55 38.05
N TRP A 578 46.01 -31.74 38.03
CA TRP A 578 45.35 -32.78 38.85
C TRP A 578 44.53 -33.79 38.04
N LYS A 579 44.38 -33.63 36.71
CA LYS A 579 43.66 -34.58 35.81
C LYS A 579 44.14 -36.03 35.90
N HIS A 580 45.36 -36.25 36.35
CA HIS A 580 45.96 -37.58 36.49
C HIS A 580 45.47 -38.32 37.74
N TRP A 581 44.83 -37.63 38.69
CA TRP A 581 44.15 -38.21 39.85
C TRP A 581 42.73 -38.70 39.54
N VAL A 582 42.18 -38.33 38.38
CA VAL A 582 40.81 -38.69 37.98
C VAL A 582 40.76 -40.15 37.54
N ASN A 583 39.84 -40.92 38.12
CA ASN A 583 39.54 -42.26 37.63
C ASN A 583 38.61 -42.19 36.41
N TRP A 584 39.21 -42.13 35.22
CA TRP A 584 38.51 -42.05 33.94
C TRP A 584 37.64 -43.27 33.59
N LEU A 585 37.77 -44.39 34.32
CA LEU A 585 36.84 -45.52 34.19
C LEU A 585 35.48 -45.24 34.84
N LYS A 586 35.43 -44.29 35.78
CA LYS A 586 34.22 -43.93 36.56
C LYS A 586 33.69 -42.53 36.26
N VAL A 587 34.51 -41.68 35.63
CA VAL A 587 34.17 -40.29 35.32
C VAL A 587 34.38 -40.04 33.83
N LYS A 588 33.39 -39.44 33.17
CA LYS A 588 33.50 -39.03 31.77
C LYS A 588 34.21 -37.68 31.65
N ARG A 589 34.98 -37.50 30.58
CA ARG A 589 35.64 -36.24 30.26
C ARG A 589 34.66 -35.28 29.55
N GLY A 590 34.52 -34.08 30.08
CA GLY A 590 33.65 -33.02 29.58
C GLY A 590 34.41 -32.06 28.70
N GLU A 591 34.49 -32.38 27.41
CA GLU A 591 34.98 -31.45 26.39
C GLU A 591 33.97 -30.33 26.15
N ASN A 592 34.44 -29.20 25.64
CA ASN A 592 33.55 -28.10 25.28
C ASN A 592 32.55 -28.54 24.23
N LYS A 593 31.30 -28.12 24.41
CA LYS A 593 30.21 -28.37 23.49
C LYS A 593 29.73 -27.04 22.92
N GLU A 594 29.38 -27.05 21.65
CA GLU A 594 28.68 -25.94 21.03
C GLU A 594 27.21 -25.97 21.46
N GLU A 595 26.73 -24.91 22.10
CA GLU A 595 25.33 -24.67 22.40
C GLU A 595 24.74 -23.89 21.24
N VAL A 596 23.76 -24.51 20.57
CA VAL A 596 23.02 -23.90 19.46
C VAL A 596 21.60 -23.66 19.93
N LEU A 597 21.16 -22.39 19.88
CA LEU A 597 19.76 -22.01 20.07
C LEU A 597 19.23 -21.46 18.75
N ASP A 598 18.30 -22.20 18.17
CA ASP A 598 17.58 -21.79 16.97
C ASP A 598 16.25 -21.18 17.38
N PHE A 599 15.71 -20.30 16.55
CA PHE A 599 14.40 -19.72 16.76
C PHE A 599 13.71 -19.47 15.42
N SER A 600 12.39 -19.33 15.46
CA SER A 600 11.58 -19.00 14.30
C SER A 600 10.92 -17.64 14.47
N PHE A 601 10.89 -16.88 13.38
CA PHE A 601 10.29 -15.57 13.32
C PHE A 601 9.72 -15.31 11.93
N SER A 602 8.75 -14.40 11.84
CA SER A 602 8.26 -13.88 10.58
C SER A 602 8.50 -12.38 10.53
N VAL A 603 8.82 -11.90 9.33
CA VAL A 603 9.06 -10.47 9.08
C VAL A 603 8.19 -10.05 7.92
N THR A 604 7.53 -8.92 8.09
CA THR A 604 6.99 -8.15 6.98
C THR A 604 7.56 -6.74 7.02
N GLY A 605 7.81 -6.14 5.86
CA GLY A 605 8.39 -4.81 5.79
C GLY A 605 8.03 -4.07 4.52
N SER A 606 8.19 -2.76 4.57
CA SER A 606 8.01 -1.85 3.44
C SER A 606 9.16 -0.84 3.37
N VAL A 607 9.53 -0.52 2.14
CA VAL A 607 10.42 0.59 1.79
C VAL A 607 9.68 1.47 0.80
N THR A 608 9.41 2.72 1.18
CA THR A 608 8.80 3.74 0.32
C THR A 608 9.88 4.73 -0.11
N ASN A 609 10.14 4.79 -1.41
CA ASN A 609 11.05 5.75 -2.03
C ASN A 609 10.25 6.91 -2.61
N PHE A 610 10.74 8.14 -2.43
CA PHE A 610 10.15 9.35 -2.96
C PHE A 610 11.04 9.91 -4.09
N TYR A 611 10.48 10.76 -4.94
CA TYR A 611 11.21 11.42 -6.03
C TYR A 611 12.24 12.49 -5.57
N ASN A 612 12.46 12.62 -4.26
CA ASN A 612 13.05 13.81 -3.64
C ASN A 612 14.57 13.92 -3.69
#